data_AF-A0A2D6MJT9-F1
#
_entry.id   AF-A0A2D6MJT9-F1
#
_cell.length_a   1.000
_cell.length_b   1.000
_cell.length_c   1.000
_cell.angle_alpha   90.00
_cell.angle_beta   90.00
_cell.angle_gamma   90.00
#
_symmetry.space_group_name_H-M   'P 1'
#
loop_
_entity.id
_entity.type
_entity.pdbx_description
1 polymer ?
#
loop_
_entity_poly.entity_id
_entity_poly.type
_entity_poly.pdbx_seq_one_letter_code
_entity_poly.pdbx_strand_id
1 'polypeptide(L)'
;MSKILLTRSFTQELSKLRITTKQEIITVIVQYEKGLPVLLDLYSPEKNIKVLKGYIRHRRGVRIAVVLEIQKHVYVPFFIAKKTSREGWNLSKYSEIYLSSKIRRVYRDIKNQLYEKITI
;
A
#
# COMPACT_ATOMS: atom_id res chain seq x y z
N MET A 1 -5.92 -18.32 -2.94
CA MET A 1 -4.53 -17.96 -2.58
C MET A 1 -4.30 -16.51 -2.90
N SER A 2 -3.99 -15.74 -1.88
CA SER A 2 -3.76 -14.31 -1.98
C SER A 2 -2.32 -14.04 -2.37
N LYS A 3 -2.06 -12.88 -2.96
CA LYS A 3 -0.73 -12.49 -3.44
C LYS A 3 -0.43 -11.04 -3.10
N ILE A 4 0.81 -10.76 -2.77
CA ILE A 4 1.35 -9.40 -2.66
C ILE A 4 2.27 -9.14 -3.85
N LEU A 5 2.08 -8.02 -4.54
CA LEU A 5 3.00 -7.53 -5.56
C LEU A 5 3.78 -6.33 -5.01
N LEU A 6 5.06 -6.53 -4.71
CA LEU A 6 5.96 -5.45 -4.32
C LEU A 6 6.60 -4.88 -5.58
N THR A 7 6.07 -3.77 -6.08
CA THR A 7 6.61 -3.11 -7.28
C THR A 7 7.98 -2.48 -7.02
N ARG A 8 8.75 -2.32 -8.09
CA ARG A 8 10.06 -1.64 -8.05
C ARG A 8 9.92 -0.22 -7.50
N SER A 9 8.92 0.54 -7.95
CA SER A 9 8.68 1.90 -7.48
C SER A 9 8.36 1.95 -5.99
N PHE A 10 7.50 1.06 -5.48
CA PHE A 10 7.20 0.98 -4.05
C PHE A 10 8.44 0.60 -3.24
N THR A 11 9.22 -0.37 -3.72
CA THR A 11 10.46 -0.80 -3.06
C THR A 11 11.48 0.34 -2.97
N GLN A 12 11.57 1.19 -4.00
CA GLN A 12 12.39 2.40 -3.97
C GLN A 12 11.88 3.46 -2.99
N GLU A 13 10.57 3.61 -2.83
CA GLU A 13 10.01 4.53 -1.82
C GLU A 13 10.25 4.01 -0.41
N LEU A 14 10.09 2.70 -0.20
CA LEU A 14 10.38 2.02 1.06
C LEU A 14 11.85 2.21 1.49
N SER A 15 12.81 2.04 0.57
CA SER A 15 14.23 2.17 0.88
C SER A 15 14.63 3.61 1.27
N LYS A 16 13.95 4.63 0.75
CA LYS A 16 14.17 6.04 1.13
C LYS A 16 13.74 6.33 2.56
N LEU A 17 12.69 5.68 3.04
CA LEU A 17 12.16 5.93 4.37
C LEU A 17 13.05 5.39 5.50
N ARG A 18 13.76 4.27 5.27
CA ARG A 18 14.69 3.61 6.23
C ARG A 18 14.13 3.27 7.62
N ILE A 19 12.84 3.51 7.86
CA ILE A 19 12.15 3.26 9.13
C ILE A 19 11.25 2.03 9.07
N THR A 20 11.16 1.36 7.93
CA THR A 20 10.23 0.24 7.73
C THR A 20 10.85 -0.78 6.80
N THR A 21 10.55 -2.03 7.06
CA THR A 21 11.00 -3.19 6.29
C THR A 21 9.89 -3.74 5.40
N LYS A 22 10.26 -4.50 4.36
CA LYS A 22 9.30 -5.25 3.54
C LYS A 22 8.44 -6.19 4.41
N GLN A 23 9.06 -6.84 5.40
CA GLN A 23 8.39 -7.80 6.28
C GLN A 23 7.26 -7.17 7.09
N GLU A 24 7.44 -5.93 7.57
CA GLU A 24 6.39 -5.20 8.27
C GLU A 24 5.18 -4.90 7.36
N ILE A 25 5.41 -4.59 6.07
CA ILE A 25 4.33 -4.40 5.08
C ILE A 25 3.57 -5.70 4.84
N ILE A 26 4.30 -6.79 4.62
CA ILE A 26 3.72 -8.13 4.41
C ILE A 26 2.86 -8.52 5.61
N THR A 27 3.37 -8.30 6.83
CA THR A 27 2.67 -8.62 8.07
C THR A 27 1.33 -7.89 8.19
N VAL A 28 1.29 -6.60 7.87
CA VAL A 28 0.03 -5.81 7.91
C VAL A 28 -1.00 -6.35 6.92
N ILE A 29 -0.57 -6.73 5.71
CA ILE A 29 -1.47 -7.28 4.69
C ILE A 29 -2.01 -8.64 5.10
N VAL A 30 -1.15 -9.53 5.60
CA VAL A 30 -1.55 -10.86 6.12
C VAL A 30 -2.53 -10.72 7.28
N GLN A 31 -2.32 -9.75 8.18
CA GLN A 31 -3.25 -9.47 9.27
C GLN A 31 -4.62 -9.01 8.76
N TYR A 32 -4.65 -8.12 7.77
CA TYR A 32 -5.89 -7.69 7.14
C TYR A 32 -6.63 -8.84 6.45
N GLU A 33 -5.90 -9.70 5.72
CA GLU A 33 -6.48 -10.89 5.07
C GLU A 33 -7.14 -11.84 6.09
N LYS A 34 -6.55 -11.95 7.30
CA LYS A 34 -7.12 -12.69 8.44
C LYS A 34 -8.32 -11.98 9.11
N GLY A 35 -8.80 -10.86 8.56
CA GLY A 35 -9.94 -10.11 9.07
C GLY A 35 -9.59 -9.14 10.20
N LEU A 36 -8.31 -8.88 10.49
CA LEU A 36 -7.95 -7.92 11.54
C LEU A 36 -8.12 -6.48 11.03
N PRO A 37 -8.60 -5.55 11.88
CA PRO A 37 -8.89 -4.16 11.49
C PRO A 37 -7.62 -3.28 11.44
N VAL A 38 -6.58 -3.76 10.74
CA VAL A 38 -5.28 -3.07 10.62
C VAL A 38 -5.19 -2.19 9.36
N LEU A 39 -6.03 -2.48 8.37
CA LEU A 39 -6.24 -1.67 7.17
C LEU A 39 -7.73 -1.30 7.08
N LEU A 40 -8.01 -0.07 6.69
CA LEU A 40 -9.37 0.50 6.58
C LEU A 40 -9.59 1.06 5.18
N ASP A 41 -10.81 0.92 4.67
CA ASP A 41 -11.22 1.49 3.39
C ASP A 41 -11.03 3.02 3.40
N LEU A 42 -10.30 3.54 2.41
CA LEU A 42 -10.10 4.97 2.19
C LEU A 42 -11.07 5.50 1.13
N TYR A 43 -11.04 4.88 -0.06
CA TYR A 43 -11.95 5.14 -1.18
C TYR A 43 -11.85 4.01 -2.22
N SER A 44 -12.78 3.99 -3.17
CA SER A 44 -12.80 3.05 -4.29
C SER A 44 -12.75 3.83 -5.61
N PRO A 45 -11.60 3.87 -6.31
CA PRO A 45 -11.51 4.57 -7.59
C PRO A 45 -12.31 3.88 -8.70
N GLU A 46 -12.49 2.55 -8.60
CA GLU A 46 -13.24 1.74 -9.57
C GLU A 46 -13.96 0.59 -8.84
N LYS A 47 -14.92 -0.06 -9.51
CA LYS A 47 -15.76 -1.14 -8.95
C LYS A 47 -14.96 -2.29 -8.29
N ASN A 48 -13.72 -2.50 -8.73
CA ASN A 48 -12.89 -3.65 -8.38
C ASN A 48 -11.61 -3.26 -7.65
N ILE A 49 -11.45 -1.97 -7.32
CA ILE A 49 -10.26 -1.42 -6.69
C ILE A 49 -10.70 -0.74 -5.40
N LYS A 50 -10.04 -1.10 -4.30
CA LYS A 50 -10.16 -0.43 -3.01
C LYS A 50 -8.81 0.14 -2.66
N VAL A 51 -8.77 1.39 -2.23
CA VAL A 51 -7.59 1.94 -1.59
C VAL A 51 -7.79 1.80 -0.09
N LEU A 52 -6.85 1.10 0.54
CA LEU A 52 -6.82 0.87 1.97
C LEU A 52 -5.76 1.76 2.62
N LYS A 53 -5.98 2.13 3.88
CA LYS A 53 -4.97 2.79 4.70
C LYS A 53 -4.80 2.09 6.04
N GLY A 54 -3.60 2.14 6.58
CA GLY A 54 -3.33 1.66 7.94
C GLY A 54 -2.01 2.17 8.49
N TYR A 55 -1.62 1.56 9.60
CA TYR A 55 -0.43 1.93 10.36
C TYR A 55 0.48 0.73 10.57
N ILE A 56 1.78 0.97 10.56
CA ILE A 56 2.74 -0.04 11.02
C ILE A 56 2.86 0.07 12.54
N ARG A 57 2.30 -0.92 13.23
CA ARG A 57 2.16 -0.95 14.71
C ARG A 57 3.45 -0.59 15.46
N HIS A 58 4.62 -1.03 14.99
CA HIS A 58 5.88 -0.91 15.71
C HIS A 58 6.64 0.41 15.47
N ARG A 59 6.10 1.34 14.65
CA ARG A 59 6.74 2.62 14.36
C ARG A 59 5.76 3.75 14.65
N ARG A 60 5.93 4.42 15.81
CA ARG A 60 5.12 5.59 16.20
C ARG A 60 5.09 6.60 15.04
N GLY A 61 3.94 6.69 14.36
CA GLY A 61 3.71 7.67 13.30
C GLY A 61 4.17 7.27 11.90
N VAL A 62 4.10 6.00 11.47
CA VAL A 62 4.22 5.63 10.04
C VAL A 62 2.86 5.23 9.49
N ARG A 63 2.41 5.94 8.45
CA ARG A 63 1.18 5.65 7.73
C ARG A 63 1.53 4.92 6.44
N ILE A 64 0.84 3.83 6.16
CA ILE A 64 0.88 3.17 4.86
C ILE A 64 -0.44 3.44 4.16
N ALA A 65 -0.41 3.68 2.85
CA ALA A 65 -1.56 3.43 2.00
C ALA A 65 -1.27 2.25 1.06
N VAL A 66 -2.15 1.25 1.11
CA VAL A 66 -2.05 0.01 0.34
C VAL A 66 -3.17 0.04 -0.69
N VAL A 67 -2.86 -0.26 -1.96
CA VAL A 67 -3.88 -0.45 -2.99
C VAL A 67 -4.26 -1.92 -2.94
N LEU A 68 -5.56 -2.16 -2.86
CA LEU A 68 -6.19 -3.46 -2.94
C LEU A 68 -6.87 -3.59 -4.30
N GLU A 69 -6.47 -4.58 -5.10
CA GLU A 69 -7.27 -5.07 -6.22
C GLU A 69 -8.19 -6.18 -5.69
N ILE A 70 -9.46 -5.84 -5.48
CA ILE A 70 -10.43 -6.63 -4.71
C ILE A 70 -10.74 -7.96 -5.39
N GLN A 71 -10.86 -7.96 -6.72
CA GLN A 71 -11.43 -9.10 -7.45
C GLN A 71 -10.49 -10.29 -7.62
N LYS A 72 -9.21 -10.16 -7.27
CA LYS A 72 -8.22 -11.24 -7.49
C LYS A 72 -7.44 -11.61 -6.24
N HIS A 73 -7.81 -11.08 -5.06
CA HIS A 73 -7.01 -11.23 -3.83
C HIS A 73 -5.54 -10.83 -4.03
N VAL A 74 -5.33 -9.74 -4.79
CA VAL A 74 -4.01 -9.19 -5.09
C VAL A 74 -3.84 -7.88 -4.34
N TYR A 75 -2.84 -7.83 -3.48
CA TYR A 75 -2.48 -6.68 -2.68
C TYR A 75 -1.27 -5.99 -3.28
N VAL A 76 -1.37 -4.69 -3.53
CA VAL A 76 -0.30 -3.91 -4.15
C VAL A 76 -0.01 -2.66 -3.31
N PRO A 77 1.00 -2.71 -2.43
CA PRO A 77 1.48 -1.51 -1.76
C PRO A 77 1.95 -0.49 -2.79
N PHE A 78 1.51 0.76 -2.62
CA PHE A 78 1.79 1.82 -3.61
C PHE A 78 2.24 3.14 -2.96
N PHE A 79 2.06 3.29 -1.65
CA PHE A 79 2.42 4.50 -0.94
C PHE A 79 2.80 4.22 0.51
N ILE A 80 3.84 4.89 0.99
CA ILE A 80 4.27 4.84 2.39
C ILE A 80 4.84 6.20 2.79
N ALA A 81 4.50 6.67 3.99
CA ALA A 81 5.00 7.95 4.50
C ALA A 81 5.04 8.01 6.03
N LYS A 82 5.89 8.89 6.56
CA LYS A 82 5.84 9.28 7.98
C LYS A 82 4.59 10.15 8.20
N LYS A 83 3.82 9.92 9.26
CA LYS A 83 2.69 10.76 9.70
C LYS A 83 3.07 12.23 9.85
N THR A 84 4.31 12.49 10.27
CA THR A 84 4.86 13.84 10.45
C THR A 84 5.31 14.50 9.13
N SER A 85 5.39 13.77 8.01
CA SER A 85 5.68 14.39 6.73
C SER A 85 4.43 15.07 6.18
N ARG A 86 4.64 16.11 5.36
CA ARG A 86 3.57 16.80 4.62
C ARG A 86 2.68 15.81 3.84
N GLU A 87 3.31 14.80 3.24
CA GLU A 87 2.65 13.73 2.48
C GLU A 87 1.88 12.74 3.37
N GLY A 88 2.24 12.63 4.65
CA GLY A 88 1.60 11.77 5.62
C GLY A 88 0.56 12.46 6.48
N TRP A 89 0.43 13.79 6.49
CA TRP A 89 -0.33 14.55 7.50
C TRP A 89 -1.84 14.24 7.47
N ASN A 90 -2.48 13.95 6.33
CA ASN A 90 -3.90 13.54 6.28
C ASN A 90 -4.27 12.73 5.03
N LEU A 91 -3.95 11.44 5.02
CA LEU A 91 -4.51 10.50 4.03
C LEU A 91 -6.02 10.37 4.23
N SER A 92 -6.77 11.01 3.34
CA SER A 92 -8.23 11.08 3.33
C SER A 92 -8.76 10.88 1.92
N LYS A 93 -10.09 10.93 1.73
CA LYS A 93 -10.71 10.89 0.41
C LYS A 93 -10.20 12.02 -0.50
N TYR A 94 -9.87 13.18 0.05
CA TYR A 94 -9.32 14.33 -0.69
C TYR A 94 -7.88 14.11 -1.21
N SER A 95 -7.22 13.03 -0.78
CA SER A 95 -5.89 12.66 -1.27
C SER A 95 -5.91 11.93 -2.62
N GLU A 96 -7.10 11.65 -3.18
CA GLU A 96 -7.27 10.89 -4.43
C GLU A 96 -6.41 11.41 -5.59
N ILE A 97 -6.43 12.73 -5.85
CA ILE A 97 -5.64 13.34 -6.94
C ILE A 97 -4.15 13.06 -6.75
N TYR A 98 -3.63 13.25 -5.54
CA TYR A 98 -2.23 12.99 -5.20
C TYR A 98 -1.88 11.50 -5.37
N LEU A 99 -2.74 10.61 -4.86
CA LEU A 99 -2.55 9.16 -4.89
C LEU A 99 -2.69 8.57 -6.30
N SER A 100 -3.45 9.20 -7.19
CA SER A 100 -3.67 8.74 -8.58
C SER A 100 -2.35 8.57 -9.35
N SER A 101 -1.41 9.51 -9.16
CA SER A 101 -0.10 9.47 -9.82
C SER A 101 0.74 8.27 -9.38
N LYS A 102 0.70 7.93 -8.09
CA LYS A 102 1.37 6.77 -7.50
C LYS A 102 0.75 5.46 -7.99
N ILE A 103 -0.58 5.40 -8.03
CA ILE A 103 -1.33 4.26 -8.57
C ILE A 103 -0.95 3.99 -10.03
N ARG A 104 -0.93 5.02 -10.89
CA ARG A 104 -0.51 4.90 -12.29
C ARG A 104 0.92 4.38 -12.43
N ARG A 105 1.83 4.81 -11.54
CA ARG A 105 3.22 4.33 -11.53
C ARG A 105 3.30 2.84 -11.21
N VAL A 106 2.52 2.38 -10.23
CA VAL A 106 2.42 0.96 -9.87
C VAL A 106 1.84 0.12 -11.00
N TYR A 107 0.78 0.59 -11.68
CA TYR A 107 0.25 -0.10 -12.86
C TYR A 107 1.28 -0.25 -13.97
N ARG A 108 2.11 0.78 -14.19
CA ARG A 108 3.20 0.72 -15.16
C ARG A 108 4.24 -0.34 -14.78
N ASP A 109 4.62 -0.41 -13.50
CA ASP A 109 5.55 -1.45 -13.02
C ASP A 109 4.97 -2.85 -13.22
N ILE A 110 3.67 -3.05 -12.93
CA ILE A 110 2.99 -4.33 -13.16
C ILE A 110 2.99 -4.69 -14.66
N LYS A 111 2.61 -3.75 -15.53
CA LYS A 111 2.60 -3.95 -16.99
C LYS A 111 3.99 -4.34 -17.52
N ASN A 112 5.03 -3.75 -16.95
CA ASN A 112 6.42 -4.00 -17.33
C ASN A 112 7.08 -5.16 -16.55
N GLN A 113 6.32 -5.92 -15.77
CA GLN A 113 6.82 -7.04 -14.95
C GLN A 113 7.93 -6.64 -13.94
N LEU A 114 7.93 -5.39 -13.48
CA LEU A 114 8.89 -4.83 -12.54
C LEU A 114 8.41 -4.96 -11.09
N TYR A 115 8.17 -6.19 -10.64
CA TYR A 115 7.69 -6.48 -9.29
C TYR A 115 8.19 -7.82 -8.75
N GLU A 116 8.26 -7.92 -7.42
CA GLU A 116 8.42 -9.16 -6.69
C GLU A 116 7.04 -9.68 -6.28
N LYS A 117 6.80 -10.99 -6.44
CA LYS A 117 5.54 -11.65 -6.10
C LYS A 117 5.71 -12.52 -4.87
N ILE A 118 4.84 -12.33 -3.89
CA ILE A 118 4.79 -13.09 -2.64
C ILE A 118 3.42 -13.76 -2.54
N THR A 119 3.39 -15.07 -2.30
CA THR A 119 2.14 -15.80 -2.02
C THR A 119 1.89 -15.80 -0.53
N ILE A 120 0.66 -15.50 -0.13
CA ILE A 120 0.21 -15.49 1.27
C ILE A 120 -1.09 -16.28 1.44
#